data_AF-A0A2E7TUK8-F1
#
_entry.id   AF-A0A2E7TUK8-F1
#
_cell.length_a   1.000
_cell.length_b   1.000
_cell.length_c   1.000
_cell.angle_alpha   90.00
_cell.angle_beta   90.00
_cell.angle_gamma   90.00
#
_symmetry.space_group_name_H-M   'P 1'
#
loop_
_entity.id
_entity.type
_entity.pdbx_description
1 polymer ?
#
loop_
_entity_poly.entity_id
_entity_poly.type
_entity_poly.pdbx_seq_one_letter_code
_entity_poly.pdbx_strand_id
1 'polypeptide(L)'
;MKRGTDMLLSGKQALVVGYGDVGKGSAQSLRQEGMIVRISEIDPICAMQACMDGFEIVSPYIDGQNTGQADAIDRVLLDKTDLIVTTTGNVNVCDKHMLDAVKKGAIICNIGHFDNEIDTQYMRDNWTWEEVKPQVHKIYRDDAENQDDYLILLSEGRLINLGNATGHPSRIMDGSFANQVLAQIYLYERKFADLGDDFKKTGITVDVLPKHLDEEVAALMVAGFGGVLTELTPVQADYINVKVEGPYKNNSYKY
;
A
#
# COMPACT_ATOMS: atom_id res chain seq x y z
N MET A 1 -5.28 -4.19 -11.99
CA MET A 1 -5.37 -3.22 -13.10
C MET A 1 -5.36 -3.90 -14.46
N LYS A 2 -4.19 -4.20 -15.05
CA LYS A 2 -4.08 -4.76 -16.42
C LYS A 2 -4.94 -6.02 -16.64
N ARG A 3 -4.77 -7.08 -15.85
CA ARG A 3 -5.59 -8.32 -15.97
C ARG A 3 -7.10 -8.11 -15.85
N GLY A 4 -7.53 -7.11 -15.08
CA GLY A 4 -8.94 -6.83 -14.84
C GLY A 4 -9.57 -6.05 -16.01
N THR A 5 -8.84 -5.10 -16.58
CA THR A 5 -9.41 -4.04 -17.43
C THR A 5 -8.79 -3.95 -18.83
N ASP A 6 -7.57 -4.47 -19.00
CA ASP A 6 -6.74 -4.33 -20.20
C ASP A 6 -6.56 -2.87 -20.67
N MET A 7 -6.85 -1.90 -19.80
CA MET A 7 -6.82 -0.49 -20.12
C MET A 7 -5.38 0.02 -20.22
N LEU A 8 -5.13 0.85 -21.24
CA LEU A 8 -3.95 1.70 -21.30
C LEU A 8 -3.90 2.60 -20.06
N LEU A 9 -2.74 2.62 -19.41
CA LEU A 9 -2.45 3.46 -18.25
C LEU A 9 -1.76 4.77 -18.67
N SER A 10 -0.85 4.72 -19.63
CA SER A 10 -0.03 5.86 -20.03
C SER A 10 -0.86 7.08 -20.43
N GLY A 11 -0.49 8.26 -19.91
CA GLY A 11 -1.17 9.52 -20.17
C GLY A 11 -2.45 9.77 -19.36
N LYS A 12 -2.95 8.77 -18.62
CA LYS A 12 -4.11 8.91 -17.72
C LYS A 12 -3.71 9.46 -16.36
N GLN A 13 -4.68 10.02 -15.64
CA GLN A 13 -4.47 10.64 -14.33
C GLN A 13 -4.86 9.68 -13.21
N ALA A 14 -3.96 9.49 -12.24
CA ALA A 14 -4.22 8.68 -11.05
C ALA A 14 -4.13 9.51 -9.77
N LEU A 15 -4.99 9.21 -8.81
CA LEU A 15 -4.89 9.66 -7.43
C LEU A 15 -4.58 8.46 -6.54
N VAL A 16 -3.42 8.49 -5.87
CA VAL A 16 -3.07 7.52 -4.83
C VAL A 16 -3.34 8.17 -3.47
N VAL A 17 -4.17 7.53 -2.65
CA VAL A 17 -4.53 8.00 -1.31
C VAL A 17 -3.64 7.26 -0.31
N GLY A 18 -2.72 8.00 0.31
CA GLY A 18 -1.65 7.49 1.19
C GLY A 18 -0.29 7.38 0.49
N TYR A 19 0.79 7.65 1.24
CA TYR A 19 2.17 7.58 0.76
C TYR A 19 3.14 6.93 1.78
N GLY A 20 2.63 5.99 2.58
CA GLY A 20 3.44 5.01 3.31
C GLY A 20 4.15 4.02 2.37
N ASP A 21 4.64 2.89 2.88
CA ASP A 21 5.38 1.92 2.03
C ASP A 21 4.53 1.37 0.87
N VAL A 22 3.26 1.04 1.15
CA VAL A 22 2.31 0.58 0.11
C VAL A 22 2.00 1.71 -0.89
N GLY A 23 1.83 2.95 -0.41
CA GLY A 23 1.59 4.13 -1.23
C GLY A 23 2.74 4.45 -2.16
N LYS A 24 3.99 4.44 -1.65
CA LYS A 24 5.22 4.62 -2.44
C LYS A 24 5.32 3.58 -3.57
N GLY A 25 5.16 2.30 -3.23
CA GLY A 25 5.18 1.22 -4.23
C GLY A 25 4.06 1.35 -5.26
N SER A 26 2.86 1.72 -4.83
CA SER A 26 1.69 1.91 -5.71
C SER A 26 1.89 3.08 -6.67
N ALA A 27 2.32 4.24 -6.16
CA ALA A 27 2.61 5.41 -6.99
C ALA A 27 3.70 5.12 -8.02
N GLN A 28 4.78 4.45 -7.61
CA GLN A 28 5.85 4.03 -8.51
C GLN A 28 5.35 3.07 -9.59
N SER A 29 4.51 2.10 -9.23
CA SER A 29 3.92 1.12 -10.15
C SER A 29 3.07 1.76 -11.25
N LEU A 30 2.38 2.86 -10.93
CA LEU A 30 1.59 3.64 -11.89
C LEU A 30 2.46 4.60 -12.71
N ARG A 31 3.40 5.31 -12.06
CA ARG A 31 4.29 6.29 -12.72
C ARG A 31 5.17 5.63 -13.78
N GLN A 32 5.72 4.45 -13.49
CA GLN A 32 6.56 3.72 -14.45
C GLN A 32 5.79 3.28 -15.71
N GLU A 33 4.45 3.22 -15.64
CA GLU A 33 3.57 2.95 -16.78
C GLU A 33 3.16 4.24 -17.52
N GLY A 34 3.73 5.40 -17.15
CA GLY A 34 3.47 6.70 -17.76
C GLY A 34 2.17 7.37 -17.31
N MET A 35 1.60 6.98 -16.17
CA MET A 35 0.48 7.71 -15.57
C MET A 35 0.95 9.05 -14.98
N ILE A 36 0.06 10.04 -15.02
CA ILE A 36 0.23 11.30 -14.29
C ILE A 36 -0.34 11.07 -12.89
N VAL A 37 0.55 10.79 -11.93
CA VAL A 37 0.17 10.38 -10.58
C VAL A 37 0.19 11.57 -9.64
N ARG A 38 -0.90 11.76 -8.89
CA ARG A 38 -1.01 12.68 -7.76
C ARG A 38 -1.21 11.89 -6.47
N ILE A 39 -0.79 12.47 -5.36
CA ILE A 39 -0.80 11.84 -4.04
C ILE A 39 -1.65 12.67 -3.08
N SER A 40 -2.48 12.02 -2.27
CA SER A 40 -3.12 12.61 -1.10
C SER A 40 -2.53 12.03 0.17
N GLU A 41 -2.13 12.89 1.10
CA GLU A 41 -1.53 12.49 2.38
C GLU A 41 -1.96 13.40 3.54
N ILE A 42 -2.05 12.79 4.71
CA ILE A 42 -2.25 13.46 6.00
C ILE A 42 -0.93 13.62 6.76
N ASP A 43 0.06 12.73 6.52
CA ASP A 43 1.38 12.84 7.15
C ASP A 43 2.28 13.77 6.33
N PRO A 44 2.71 14.92 6.87
CA PRO A 44 3.55 15.87 6.15
C PRO A 44 4.93 15.32 5.79
N ILE A 45 5.47 14.34 6.52
CA ILE A 45 6.75 13.69 6.20
C ILE A 45 6.58 12.84 4.94
N CYS A 46 5.51 12.04 4.87
CA CYS A 46 5.19 11.23 3.68
C CYS A 46 4.86 12.13 2.49
N ALA A 47 4.10 13.21 2.68
CA ALA A 47 3.80 14.19 1.63
C ALA A 47 5.08 14.86 1.10
N MET A 48 5.99 15.27 2.00
CA MET A 48 7.29 15.82 1.62
C MET A 48 8.10 14.80 0.79
N GLN A 49 8.09 13.51 1.17
CA GLN A 49 8.74 12.47 0.38
C GLN A 49 8.13 12.36 -1.02
N ALA A 50 6.80 12.37 -1.15
CA ALA A 50 6.13 12.33 -2.45
C ALA A 50 6.50 13.55 -3.33
N CYS A 51 6.58 14.76 -2.76
CA CYS A 51 7.09 15.93 -3.49
C CYS A 51 8.52 15.69 -4.02
N MET A 52 9.41 15.19 -3.15
CA MET A 52 10.82 14.93 -3.50
C MET A 52 10.96 13.79 -4.53
N ASP A 53 10.04 12.83 -4.52
CA ASP A 53 9.95 11.73 -5.48
C ASP A 53 9.32 12.15 -6.83
N GLY A 54 8.90 13.42 -6.95
CA GLY A 54 8.40 14.03 -8.19
C GLY A 54 6.89 13.93 -8.39
N PHE A 55 6.11 13.76 -7.31
CA PHE A 55 4.65 13.71 -7.36
C PHE A 55 4.02 15.03 -6.90
N GLU A 56 2.87 15.37 -7.48
CA GLU A 56 2.04 16.48 -7.02
C GLU A 56 1.21 16.05 -5.80
N ILE A 57 1.26 16.83 -4.72
CA ILE A 57 0.40 16.64 -3.55
C ILE A 57 -0.91 17.42 -3.75
N VAL A 58 -2.02 16.70 -3.63
CA VAL A 58 -3.37 17.25 -3.73
C VAL A 58 -4.25 16.65 -2.64
N SER A 59 -5.39 17.27 -2.37
CA SER A 59 -6.43 16.67 -1.54
C SER A 59 -7.70 16.50 -2.37
N PRO A 60 -8.45 15.39 -2.20
CA PRO A 60 -9.79 15.28 -2.77
C PRO A 60 -10.79 16.26 -2.13
N TYR A 61 -10.37 17.01 -1.10
CA TYR A 61 -11.16 18.03 -0.42
C TYR A 61 -10.57 19.43 -0.62
N ILE A 62 -11.44 20.43 -0.79
CA ILE A 62 -11.10 21.85 -0.92
C ILE A 62 -10.27 22.29 0.28
N ASP A 63 -9.12 22.92 0.02
CA ASP A 63 -8.14 23.35 1.02
C ASP A 63 -7.69 22.24 1.99
N GLY A 64 -7.84 20.97 1.60
CA GLY A 64 -7.51 19.82 2.43
C GLY A 64 -8.51 19.49 3.53
N GLN A 65 -9.67 20.14 3.59
CA GLN A 65 -10.61 20.04 4.71
C GLN A 65 -11.74 19.04 4.43
N ASN A 66 -11.68 17.85 5.02
CA ASN A 66 -12.81 16.91 4.99
C ASN A 66 -13.85 17.26 6.07
N THR A 67 -14.97 17.87 5.67
CA THR A 67 -16.10 18.20 6.57
C THR A 67 -17.15 17.08 6.66
N GLY A 68 -16.98 16.00 5.89
CA GLY A 68 -17.99 14.95 5.71
C GLY A 68 -19.19 15.38 4.87
N GLN A 69 -19.08 16.50 4.14
CA GLN A 69 -20.13 17.06 3.29
C GLN A 69 -19.67 17.17 1.83
N ALA A 70 -20.62 17.13 0.91
CA ALA A 70 -20.34 17.15 -0.53
C ALA A 70 -19.78 18.48 -1.06
N ASP A 71 -19.96 19.58 -0.32
CA ASP A 71 -19.48 20.92 -0.69
C ASP A 71 -17.96 21.08 -0.44
N ALA A 72 -17.38 20.23 0.40
CA ALA A 72 -15.94 20.20 0.65
C ALA A 72 -15.16 19.42 -0.43
N ILE A 73 -15.80 18.77 -1.40
CA ILE A 73 -15.11 17.98 -2.42
C ILE A 73 -14.50 18.86 -3.52
N ASP A 74 -13.23 18.63 -3.85
CA ASP A 74 -12.60 19.19 -5.05
C ASP A 74 -13.07 18.42 -6.30
N ARG A 75 -14.20 18.85 -6.84
CA ARG A 75 -14.79 18.25 -8.05
C ARG A 75 -13.92 18.44 -9.28
N VAL A 76 -13.12 19.52 -9.37
CA VAL A 76 -12.28 19.79 -10.54
C VAL A 76 -11.13 18.80 -10.63
N LEU A 77 -10.57 18.42 -9.48
CA LEU A 77 -9.57 17.36 -9.38
C LEU A 77 -10.17 15.98 -9.71
N LEU A 78 -11.29 15.63 -9.06
CA LEU A 78 -11.87 14.29 -9.17
C LEU A 78 -12.47 14.00 -10.55
N ASP A 79 -13.08 14.99 -11.22
CA ASP A 79 -13.62 14.84 -12.58
C ASP A 79 -12.53 14.58 -13.65
N LYS A 80 -11.27 14.86 -13.33
CA LYS A 80 -10.13 14.57 -14.21
C LYS A 80 -9.39 13.28 -13.84
N THR A 81 -9.80 12.58 -12.80
CA THR A 81 -9.10 11.42 -12.25
C THR A 81 -9.62 10.11 -12.87
N ASP A 82 -8.78 9.41 -13.62
CA ASP A 82 -9.12 8.14 -14.29
C ASP A 82 -8.99 6.91 -13.36
N LEU A 83 -8.22 7.04 -12.27
CA LEU A 83 -7.92 5.97 -11.34
C LEU A 83 -7.77 6.50 -9.91
N ILE A 84 -8.45 5.88 -8.96
CA ILE A 84 -8.19 6.06 -7.53
C ILE A 84 -7.67 4.74 -6.94
N VAL A 85 -6.55 4.82 -6.20
CA VAL A 85 -5.98 3.70 -5.44
C VAL A 85 -5.85 4.08 -3.98
N THR A 86 -6.50 3.33 -3.08
CA THR A 86 -6.37 3.53 -1.62
C THR A 86 -5.28 2.63 -1.02
N THR A 87 -4.44 3.21 -0.16
CA THR A 87 -3.20 2.58 0.34
C THR A 87 -2.93 2.85 1.84
N THR A 88 -3.97 3.20 2.61
CA THR A 88 -3.81 3.87 3.91
C THR A 88 -3.89 2.94 5.12
N GLY A 89 -4.62 1.82 5.01
CA GLY A 89 -5.05 1.03 6.16
C GLY A 89 -6.05 1.76 7.08
N ASN A 90 -6.66 2.86 6.60
CA ASN A 90 -7.64 3.67 7.33
C ASN A 90 -9.05 3.50 6.74
N VAL A 91 -10.06 4.11 7.34
CA VAL A 91 -11.47 3.95 6.96
C VAL A 91 -11.98 5.10 6.10
N ASN A 92 -12.80 4.80 5.10
CA ASN A 92 -13.52 5.75 4.24
C ASN A 92 -12.63 6.86 3.67
N VAL A 93 -11.41 6.51 3.27
CA VAL A 93 -10.47 7.44 2.61
C VAL A 93 -10.82 7.69 1.13
N CYS A 94 -11.66 6.83 0.55
CA CYS A 94 -12.41 7.08 -0.66
C CYS A 94 -13.91 7.01 -0.33
N ASP A 95 -14.44 8.11 0.18
CA ASP A 95 -15.82 8.21 0.68
C ASP A 95 -16.86 8.33 -0.45
N LYS A 96 -18.14 8.24 -0.06
CA LYS A 96 -19.29 8.41 -0.97
C LYS A 96 -19.25 9.68 -1.82
N HIS A 97 -18.80 10.80 -1.26
CA HIS A 97 -18.79 12.08 -1.97
C HIS A 97 -17.65 12.16 -3.00
N MET A 98 -16.53 11.49 -2.74
CA MET A 98 -15.49 11.25 -3.74
C MET A 98 -16.00 10.34 -4.87
N LEU A 99 -16.70 9.26 -4.53
CA LEU A 99 -17.28 8.32 -5.50
C LEU A 99 -18.33 9.01 -6.39
N ASP A 100 -19.13 9.93 -5.84
CA ASP A 100 -20.08 10.76 -6.59
C ASP A 100 -19.40 11.72 -7.58
N ALA A 101 -18.21 12.22 -7.23
CA ALA A 101 -17.55 13.30 -7.96
C ALA A 101 -16.47 12.83 -8.96
N VAL A 102 -15.96 11.61 -8.82
CA VAL A 102 -14.91 11.08 -9.70
C VAL A 102 -15.39 10.95 -11.14
N LYS A 103 -14.45 11.07 -12.09
CA LYS A 103 -14.69 10.96 -13.52
C LYS A 103 -15.51 9.71 -13.90
N LYS A 104 -16.42 9.85 -14.87
CA LYS A 104 -17.12 8.72 -15.48
C LYS A 104 -16.13 7.72 -16.07
N GLY A 105 -16.36 6.43 -15.85
CA GLY A 105 -15.49 5.34 -16.27
C GLY A 105 -14.20 5.20 -15.49
N ALA A 106 -14.01 5.95 -14.39
CA ALA A 106 -12.84 5.81 -13.54
C ALA A 106 -12.76 4.44 -12.89
N ILE A 107 -11.53 3.96 -12.70
CA ILE A 107 -11.26 2.73 -11.96
C ILE A 107 -11.06 3.07 -10.49
N ILE A 108 -11.76 2.34 -9.62
CA ILE A 108 -11.63 2.45 -8.16
C ILE A 108 -11.09 1.13 -7.63
N CYS A 109 -10.01 1.19 -6.85
CA CYS A 109 -9.47 0.01 -6.21
C CYS A 109 -8.71 0.31 -4.92
N ASN A 110 -8.51 -0.75 -4.16
CA ASN A 110 -7.82 -0.73 -2.88
C ASN A 110 -6.72 -1.79 -2.86
N ILE A 111 -5.59 -1.44 -2.27
CA ILE A 111 -4.47 -2.38 -2.03
C ILE A 111 -4.12 -2.51 -0.54
N GLY A 112 -4.71 -1.68 0.32
CA GLY A 112 -4.63 -1.87 1.76
C GLY A 112 -5.47 -3.05 2.24
N HIS A 113 -5.25 -3.48 3.49
CA HIS A 113 -5.65 -4.81 3.97
C HIS A 113 -7.17 -5.03 4.04
N PHE A 114 -7.95 -4.00 4.34
CA PHE A 114 -9.40 -4.09 4.49
C PHE A 114 -10.13 -3.28 3.41
N ASP A 115 -11.32 -3.72 3.04
CA ASP A 115 -12.13 -3.10 1.98
C ASP A 115 -12.76 -1.76 2.39
N ASN A 116 -12.83 -1.47 3.68
CA ASN A 116 -13.42 -0.26 4.24
C ASN A 116 -12.59 1.01 4.01
N GLU A 117 -11.49 0.96 3.26
CA GLU A 117 -10.86 2.16 2.71
C GLU A 117 -11.79 2.88 1.72
N ILE A 118 -12.64 2.11 1.02
CA ILE A 118 -13.64 2.59 0.07
C ILE A 118 -15.03 2.35 0.66
N ASP A 119 -15.93 3.32 0.55
CA ASP A 119 -17.33 3.16 0.96
C ASP A 119 -18.11 2.28 -0.05
N THR A 120 -17.78 0.99 -0.11
CA THR A 120 -18.45 0.03 -1.00
C THR A 120 -19.88 -0.25 -0.57
N GLN A 121 -20.20 -0.08 0.70
CA GLN A 121 -21.56 -0.23 1.22
C GLN A 121 -22.48 0.84 0.62
N TYR A 122 -22.04 2.10 0.59
CA TYR A 122 -22.75 3.16 -0.12
C TYR A 122 -23.04 2.78 -1.58
N MET A 123 -22.04 2.25 -2.30
CA MET A 123 -22.22 1.80 -3.68
C MET A 123 -23.23 0.64 -3.80
N ARG A 124 -23.28 -0.29 -2.85
CA ARG A 124 -24.27 -1.38 -2.87
C ARG A 124 -25.68 -0.91 -2.60
N ASP A 125 -25.83 0.06 -1.70
CA ASP A 125 -27.13 0.53 -1.25
C ASP A 125 -27.78 1.51 -2.26
N ASN A 126 -26.96 2.19 -3.07
CA ASN A 126 -27.44 3.28 -3.93
C ASN A 126 -27.29 3.01 -5.44
N TRP A 127 -26.40 2.11 -5.85
CA TRP A 127 -26.02 1.95 -7.26
C TRP A 127 -26.20 0.53 -7.78
N THR A 128 -26.30 0.41 -9.11
CA THR A 128 -26.49 -0.89 -9.77
C THR A 128 -25.14 -1.51 -10.14
N TRP A 129 -24.93 -2.76 -9.71
CA TRP A 129 -23.69 -3.50 -9.98
C TRP A 129 -23.90 -4.46 -11.14
N GLU A 130 -23.09 -4.33 -12.18
CA GLU A 130 -22.99 -5.26 -13.30
C GLU A 130 -21.62 -5.96 -13.25
N GLU A 131 -21.62 -7.27 -13.06
CA GLU A 131 -20.39 -8.06 -13.16
C GLU A 131 -19.97 -8.17 -14.63
N VAL A 132 -18.76 -7.68 -14.94
CA VAL A 132 -18.15 -7.86 -16.26
C VAL A 132 -17.52 -9.25 -16.35
N LYS A 133 -16.79 -9.62 -15.28
CA LYS A 133 -16.16 -10.92 -15.04
C LYS A 133 -15.80 -10.99 -13.55
N PRO A 134 -15.38 -12.15 -13.03
CA PRO A 134 -15.02 -12.27 -11.62
C PRO A 134 -14.05 -11.16 -11.18
N GLN A 135 -14.41 -10.51 -10.06
CA GLN A 135 -13.65 -9.41 -9.44
C GLN A 135 -13.56 -8.13 -10.29
N VAL A 136 -14.43 -7.94 -11.28
CA VAL A 136 -14.54 -6.71 -12.07
C VAL A 136 -16.01 -6.35 -12.25
N HIS A 137 -16.41 -5.22 -11.66
CA HIS A 137 -17.79 -4.75 -11.71
C HIS A 137 -17.85 -3.35 -12.30
N LYS A 138 -18.84 -3.10 -13.16
CA LYS A 138 -19.31 -1.75 -13.45
C LYS A 138 -20.35 -1.35 -12.42
N ILE A 139 -20.23 -0.14 -11.91
CA ILE A 139 -21.10 0.42 -10.88
C ILE A 139 -21.79 1.64 -11.48
N TYR A 140 -23.06 1.51 -11.89
CA TYR A 140 -23.82 2.60 -12.51
C TYR A 140 -24.36 3.55 -11.45
N ARG A 141 -23.98 4.83 -11.54
CA ARG A 141 -24.28 5.85 -10.50
C ARG A 141 -25.69 6.41 -10.58
N ASP A 142 -26.28 6.35 -11.76
CA ASP A 142 -27.70 6.61 -12.01
C ASP A 142 -28.41 5.27 -12.32
N ASP A 143 -29.74 5.28 -12.37
CA ASP A 143 -30.53 4.15 -12.90
C ASP A 143 -29.88 3.62 -14.19
N ALA A 144 -29.82 2.30 -14.35
CA ALA A 144 -29.04 1.59 -15.37
C ALA A 144 -29.42 1.94 -16.82
N GLU A 145 -30.42 2.80 -17.02
CA GLU A 145 -30.74 3.47 -18.28
C GLU A 145 -29.60 4.38 -18.78
N ASN A 146 -28.84 5.03 -17.89
CA ASN A 146 -27.67 5.83 -18.27
C ASN A 146 -26.40 4.98 -18.30
N GLN A 147 -26.18 4.27 -19.41
CA GLN A 147 -25.06 3.35 -19.57
C GLN A 147 -23.67 4.02 -19.63
N ASP A 148 -23.62 5.36 -19.72
CA ASP A 148 -22.36 6.11 -19.83
C ASP A 148 -21.81 6.57 -18.46
N ASP A 149 -22.62 6.52 -17.40
CA ASP A 149 -22.23 6.96 -16.05
C ASP A 149 -21.99 5.80 -15.09
N TYR A 150 -20.81 5.19 -15.22
CA TYR A 150 -20.39 4.09 -14.36
C TYR A 150 -18.97 4.28 -13.82
N LEU A 151 -18.67 3.60 -12.71
CA LEU A 151 -17.31 3.37 -12.21
C LEU A 151 -16.91 1.91 -12.47
N ILE A 152 -15.61 1.62 -12.52
CA ILE A 152 -15.10 0.25 -12.55
C ILE A 152 -14.52 -0.08 -11.18
N LEU A 153 -15.18 -0.97 -10.43
CA LEU A 153 -14.69 -1.44 -9.15
C LEU A 153 -13.96 -2.78 -9.31
N LEU A 154 -12.74 -2.83 -8.80
CA LEU A 154 -11.89 -4.02 -8.84
C LEU A 154 -11.87 -4.74 -7.49
N SER A 155 -11.96 -6.07 -7.51
CA SER A 155 -11.97 -6.95 -6.32
C SER A 155 -13.01 -6.56 -5.27
N GLU A 156 -14.10 -5.88 -5.67
CA GLU A 156 -15.15 -5.41 -4.76
C GLU A 156 -14.60 -4.58 -3.59
N GLY A 157 -13.50 -3.84 -3.81
CA GLY A 157 -12.82 -3.05 -2.79
C GLY A 157 -11.81 -3.82 -1.92
N ARG A 158 -11.64 -5.14 -2.09
CA ARG A 158 -10.56 -5.90 -1.43
C ARG A 158 -9.21 -5.72 -2.12
N LEU A 159 -8.14 -6.22 -1.50
CA LEU A 159 -6.76 -6.13 -1.98
C LEU A 159 -6.64 -6.53 -3.46
N ILE A 160 -6.50 -5.54 -4.34
CA ILE A 160 -6.54 -5.71 -5.79
C ILE A 160 -5.41 -6.61 -6.32
N ASN A 161 -4.22 -6.53 -5.73
CA ASN A 161 -3.06 -7.28 -6.21
C ASN A 161 -3.25 -8.80 -6.05
N LEU A 162 -3.92 -9.24 -4.99
CA LEU A 162 -4.29 -10.63 -4.78
C LEU A 162 -5.60 -10.98 -5.51
N GLY A 163 -6.61 -10.11 -5.46
CA GLY A 163 -7.94 -10.41 -6.00
C GLY A 163 -8.01 -10.42 -7.52
N ASN A 164 -7.30 -9.52 -8.21
CA ASN A 164 -7.28 -9.46 -9.68
C ASN A 164 -5.96 -9.98 -10.30
N ALA A 165 -4.98 -10.41 -9.49
CA ALA A 165 -3.73 -10.97 -9.97
C ALA A 165 -3.23 -12.08 -9.04
N THR A 166 -1.94 -12.07 -8.66
CA THR A 166 -1.30 -13.16 -7.89
C THR A 166 -0.47 -12.63 -6.72
N GLY A 167 -0.76 -11.40 -6.26
CA GLY A 167 -0.02 -10.76 -5.18
C GLY A 167 1.43 -10.43 -5.54
N HIS A 168 2.28 -10.35 -4.51
CA HIS A 168 3.71 -10.11 -4.67
C HIS A 168 4.42 -11.33 -5.28
N PRO A 169 5.44 -11.13 -6.12
CA PRO A 169 6.23 -12.22 -6.67
C PRO A 169 7.01 -12.96 -5.57
N SER A 170 7.29 -14.24 -5.81
CA SER A 170 7.94 -15.14 -4.82
C SER A 170 9.25 -14.58 -4.27
N ARG A 171 10.07 -13.92 -5.10
CA ARG A 171 11.35 -13.34 -4.66
C ARG A 171 11.20 -12.20 -3.64
N ILE A 172 10.08 -11.47 -3.68
CA ILE A 172 9.75 -10.47 -2.66
C ILE A 172 9.23 -11.18 -1.40
N MET A 173 8.36 -12.17 -1.56
CA MET A 173 7.79 -12.92 -0.44
C MET A 173 8.82 -13.77 0.33
N ASP A 174 9.93 -14.12 -0.31
CA ASP A 174 11.08 -14.83 0.28
C ASP A 174 11.55 -14.15 1.58
N GLY A 175 11.80 -12.83 1.57
CA GLY A 175 12.24 -12.10 2.75
C GLY A 175 11.21 -12.07 3.87
N SER A 176 9.94 -11.85 3.53
CA SER A 176 8.85 -11.84 4.51
C SER A 176 8.65 -13.21 5.15
N PHE A 177 8.69 -14.28 4.36
CA PHE A 177 8.48 -15.64 4.86
C PHE A 177 9.70 -16.20 5.59
N ALA A 178 10.93 -15.82 5.22
CA ALA A 178 12.12 -16.12 6.01
C ALA A 178 12.00 -15.51 7.43
N ASN A 179 11.61 -14.24 7.52
CA ASN A 179 11.37 -13.58 8.81
C ASN A 179 10.25 -14.28 9.63
N GLN A 180 9.16 -14.69 8.98
CA GLN A 180 8.09 -15.44 9.67
C GLN A 180 8.59 -16.77 10.24
N VAL A 181 9.40 -17.52 9.49
CA VAL A 181 9.99 -18.78 9.97
C VAL A 181 10.94 -18.53 11.14
N LEU A 182 11.80 -17.52 11.07
CA LEU A 182 12.70 -17.13 12.16
C LEU A 182 11.93 -16.71 13.42
N ALA A 183 10.84 -15.95 13.27
CA ALA A 183 9.96 -15.58 14.36
C ALA A 183 9.27 -16.81 14.99
N GLN A 184 8.82 -17.77 14.17
CA GLN A 184 8.24 -19.02 14.65
C GLN A 184 9.25 -19.84 15.46
N ILE A 185 10.49 -19.98 14.97
CA ILE A 185 11.58 -20.65 15.70
C ILE A 185 11.82 -19.95 17.05
N TYR A 186 12.00 -18.62 17.01
CA TYR A 186 12.28 -17.80 18.20
C TYR A 186 11.21 -17.93 19.29
N LEU A 187 9.93 -17.87 18.90
CA LEU A 187 8.80 -17.98 19.82
C LEU A 187 8.61 -19.40 20.33
N TYR A 188 8.72 -20.39 19.44
CA TYR A 188 8.50 -21.80 19.79
C TYR A 188 9.58 -22.31 20.76
N GLU A 189 10.85 -21.97 20.54
CA GLU A 189 11.96 -22.38 21.42
C GLU A 189 11.82 -21.84 22.84
N ARG A 190 11.21 -20.66 23.01
CA ARG A 190 10.95 -20.04 24.32
C ARG A 190 9.87 -20.73 25.12
N LYS A 191 9.01 -21.53 24.47
CA LYS A 191 7.96 -22.32 25.12
C LYS A 191 7.15 -21.49 26.12
N PHE A 192 6.73 -20.28 25.72
CA PHE A 192 6.11 -19.31 26.63
C PHE A 192 4.94 -19.89 27.44
N ALA A 193 4.14 -20.77 26.82
CA ALA A 193 3.02 -21.45 27.46
C ALA A 193 3.44 -22.40 28.61
N ASP A 194 4.68 -22.90 28.64
CA ASP A 194 5.21 -23.82 29.65
C ASP A 194 5.91 -23.07 30.80
N LEU A 195 6.10 -21.76 30.69
CA LEU A 195 6.71 -20.93 31.74
C LEU A 195 5.77 -20.79 32.95
N GLY A 196 6.36 -20.61 34.13
CA GLY A 196 5.62 -20.33 35.37
C GLY A 196 4.90 -18.96 35.32
N ASP A 197 3.86 -18.81 36.14
CA ASP A 197 2.96 -17.64 36.10
C ASP A 197 3.69 -16.30 36.31
N ASP A 198 4.75 -16.27 37.11
CA ASP A 198 5.53 -15.04 37.35
C ASP A 198 6.30 -14.58 36.09
N PHE A 199 6.76 -15.51 35.26
CA PHE A 199 7.42 -15.21 33.98
C PHE A 199 6.40 -14.84 32.90
N LYS A 200 5.20 -15.45 32.92
CA LYS A 200 4.13 -15.10 31.98
C LYS A 200 3.60 -13.67 32.17
N LYS A 201 3.53 -13.18 33.41
CA LYS A 201 3.10 -11.79 33.70
C LYS A 201 4.02 -10.73 33.12
N THR A 202 5.31 -11.03 32.97
CA THR A 202 6.33 -10.07 32.51
C THR A 202 6.79 -10.31 31.07
N GLY A 203 6.49 -11.47 30.49
CA GLY A 203 6.95 -11.87 29.15
C GLY A 203 5.95 -11.69 28.00
N ILE A 204 4.82 -11.01 28.21
CA ILE A 204 3.90 -10.64 27.12
C ILE A 204 4.36 -9.30 26.53
N THR A 205 5.13 -9.38 25.44
CA THR A 205 5.67 -8.23 24.73
C THR A 205 5.39 -8.33 23.23
N VAL A 206 5.49 -7.20 22.53
CA VAL A 206 5.48 -7.13 21.07
C VAL A 206 6.85 -6.63 20.64
N ASP A 207 7.66 -7.55 20.12
CA ASP A 207 9.05 -7.30 19.77
C ASP A 207 9.28 -7.52 18.27
N VAL A 208 10.33 -6.88 17.76
CA VAL A 208 10.85 -7.13 16.41
C VAL A 208 12.02 -8.11 16.47
N LEU A 209 12.29 -8.81 15.37
CA LEU A 209 13.46 -9.66 15.28
C LEU A 209 14.77 -8.85 15.43
N PRO A 210 15.82 -9.41 16.04
CA PRO A 210 17.12 -8.78 16.13
C PRO A 210 17.69 -8.41 14.75
N LYS A 211 18.33 -7.24 14.65
CA LYS A 211 18.86 -6.71 13.38
C LYS A 211 19.81 -7.65 12.63
N HIS A 212 20.62 -8.45 13.34
CA HIS A 212 21.53 -9.40 12.67
C HIS A 212 20.79 -10.45 11.84
N LEU A 213 19.59 -10.88 12.26
CA LEU A 213 18.77 -11.82 11.48
C LEU A 213 18.18 -11.14 10.25
N ASP A 214 17.78 -9.87 10.37
CA ASP A 214 17.27 -9.07 9.25
C ASP A 214 18.37 -8.86 8.19
N GLU A 215 19.61 -8.56 8.63
CA GLU A 215 20.78 -8.45 7.76
C GLU A 215 21.16 -9.78 7.10
N GLU A 216 21.03 -10.91 7.80
CA GLU A 216 21.28 -12.25 7.25
C GLU A 216 20.26 -12.60 6.15
N VAL A 217 18.96 -12.36 6.40
CA VAL A 217 17.91 -12.52 5.38
C VAL A 217 18.20 -11.63 4.17
N ALA A 218 18.55 -10.36 4.40
CA ALA A 218 18.88 -9.42 3.32
C ALA A 218 20.12 -9.87 2.51
N ALA A 219 21.17 -10.37 3.16
CA ALA A 219 22.37 -10.87 2.49
C ALA A 219 22.06 -12.05 1.56
N LEU A 220 21.23 -13.01 2.02
CA LEU A 220 20.76 -14.13 1.21
C LEU A 220 19.89 -13.66 0.03
N MET A 221 19.07 -12.63 0.23
CA MET A 221 18.30 -12.02 -0.85
C MET A 221 19.22 -11.39 -1.91
N VAL A 222 20.23 -10.60 -1.50
CA VAL A 222 21.21 -9.99 -2.40
C VAL A 222 21.99 -11.03 -3.20
N ALA A 223 22.46 -12.10 -2.54
CA ALA A 223 23.13 -13.21 -3.20
C ALA A 223 22.23 -13.88 -4.24
N GLY A 224 20.93 -13.96 -3.97
CA GLY A 224 19.91 -14.45 -4.89
C GLY A 224 19.76 -13.65 -6.18
N PHE A 225 20.16 -12.37 -6.20
CA PHE A 225 20.26 -11.53 -7.40
C PHE A 225 21.64 -11.59 -8.07
N GLY A 226 22.56 -12.39 -7.54
CA GLY A 226 23.97 -12.41 -7.97
C GLY A 226 24.78 -11.21 -7.46
N GLY A 227 24.25 -10.47 -6.47
CA GLY A 227 24.98 -9.38 -5.83
C GLY A 227 26.11 -9.90 -4.96
N VAL A 228 27.21 -9.15 -4.92
CA VAL A 228 28.38 -9.44 -4.06
C VAL A 228 28.53 -8.30 -3.07
N LEU A 229 28.41 -8.61 -1.78
CA LEU A 229 28.61 -7.63 -0.71
C LEU A 229 30.12 -7.41 -0.50
N THR A 230 30.49 -6.16 -0.23
CA THR A 230 31.86 -5.82 0.14
C THR A 230 32.08 -6.13 1.61
N GLU A 231 33.17 -6.81 1.95
CA GLU A 231 33.58 -7.04 3.33
C GLU A 231 34.43 -5.85 3.84
N LEU A 232 34.12 -5.39 5.05
CA LEU A 232 34.92 -4.35 5.70
C LEU A 232 36.30 -4.91 6.08
N THR A 233 37.34 -4.13 5.85
CA THR A 233 38.62 -4.35 6.52
C THR A 233 38.48 -4.02 8.02
N PRO A 234 39.32 -4.60 8.89
CA PRO A 234 39.31 -4.26 10.32
C PRO A 234 39.45 -2.75 10.58
N VAL A 235 40.30 -2.08 9.80
CA VAL A 235 40.50 -0.62 9.90
C VAL A 235 39.22 0.16 9.60
N GLN A 236 38.45 -0.24 8.59
CA GLN A 236 37.19 0.42 8.25
C GLN A 236 36.11 0.16 9.32
N ALA A 237 36.02 -1.08 9.81
CA ALA A 237 35.08 -1.45 10.85
C ALA A 237 35.32 -0.67 12.15
N ASP A 238 36.58 -0.59 12.58
CA ASP A 238 37.00 0.23 13.74
C ASP A 238 36.69 1.71 13.53
N TYR A 239 36.92 2.24 12.31
CA TYR A 239 36.70 3.65 12.00
C TYR A 239 35.24 4.10 12.17
N ILE A 240 34.28 3.26 11.75
CA ILE A 240 32.84 3.55 11.90
C ILE A 240 32.22 2.89 13.14
N ASN A 241 33.05 2.27 14.00
CA ASN A 241 32.66 1.61 15.24
C ASN A 241 31.57 0.54 15.06
N VAL A 242 31.80 -0.39 14.13
CA VAL A 242 30.97 -1.59 13.90
C VAL A 242 31.86 -2.82 13.86
N LYS A 243 31.26 -4.01 13.98
CA LYS A 243 31.98 -5.26 13.69
C LYS A 243 32.06 -5.49 12.18
N VAL A 244 33.05 -6.25 11.72
CA VAL A 244 33.19 -6.60 10.30
C VAL A 244 31.95 -7.35 9.79
N GLU A 245 31.37 -8.21 10.63
CA GLU A 245 30.17 -9.01 10.39
C GLU A 245 28.84 -8.31 10.73
N GLY A 246 28.89 -7.06 11.22
CA GLY A 246 27.71 -6.31 11.68
C GLY A 246 27.25 -6.61 13.12
N PRO A 247 26.09 -6.07 13.55
CA PRO A 247 25.18 -5.23 12.77
C PRO A 247 25.77 -3.91 12.30
N TYR A 248 25.42 -3.50 11.08
CA TYR A 248 26.02 -2.34 10.41
C TYR A 248 25.35 -1.01 10.73
N LYS A 249 24.20 -1.05 11.41
CA LYS A 249 23.40 0.11 11.81
C LYS A 249 22.85 -0.11 13.21
N ASN A 250 22.61 0.99 13.92
CA ASN A 250 21.93 0.94 15.21
C ASN A 250 20.41 0.76 15.03
N ASN A 251 19.70 0.51 16.13
CA ASN A 251 18.25 0.28 16.11
C ASN A 251 17.43 1.53 15.77
N SER A 252 18.00 2.74 15.85
CA SER A 252 17.30 3.99 15.51
C SER A 252 17.39 4.35 14.03
N TYR A 253 18.21 3.62 13.25
CA TYR A 253 18.29 3.79 11.81
C TYR A 253 17.01 3.31 11.14
N LYS A 254 16.50 4.09 10.17
CA LYS A 254 15.14 3.89 9.60
C LYS A 254 15.06 2.87 8.46
N TYR A 255 16.20 2.31 8.02
CA TYR A 255 16.33 1.11 7.18
C TYR A 255 17.69 0.48 7.45
#